data_AF-A0A7S0XBC4-F1
#
_entry.id   AF-A0A7S0XBC4-F1
#
_cell.length_a   1.000
_cell.length_b   1.000
_cell.length_c   1.000
_cell.angle_alpha   90.00
_cell.angle_beta   90.00
_cell.angle_gamma   90.00
#
_symmetry.space_group_name_H-M   'P 1'
#
loop_
_entity.id
_entity.type
_entity.pdbx_description
1 polymer ?
#
loop_
_entity_poly.entity_id
_entity_poly.type
_entity_poly.pdbx_seq_one_letter_code
_entity_poly.pdbx_strand_id
1 'polypeptide(L)'
;KITFSYEDLYSYIIKLNEIIELKDLEINNNYNDISYYKQQLVNHRINSPNLMNRPPRSNRSDTHLLTNTSSNYIANQSNDSRPNSSKRNKNESRLKTPQSLSIIPPSPVNYISDTNSYILTARSVNSSRPSSGKDVVIDDRPASPLGTLIDRVNRVKIHQNSFHDKINIRDEKEKLELDRKADVEAKFKIEYAFKKHGLLGLIRIWKESNKSTFLTWRLARQTRELVIKSTEVKEQIITTHQIHIDISTLLTETIECEMCQSQLIRLLGGLAYQNDTLRRKCGELGVIKKIITSLSTHITNETLVIYSLTCLTNLCNNSQENRSRFIEDHGVDSLLQLILKYQYTATINQHICWFLVTLAGNNDIAIYLDKRSITN
;
A
#
# COMPACT_ATOMS: atom_id res chain seq x y z
N LYS A 1 30.09 3.91 10.78
CA LYS A 1 30.24 4.30 9.35
C LYS A 1 30.34 3.01 8.56
N ILE A 2 29.39 2.76 7.66
CA ILE A 2 29.36 1.54 6.84
C ILE A 2 29.55 2.01 5.40
N THR A 3 30.73 1.78 4.85
CA THR A 3 31.03 1.94 3.43
C THR A 3 30.60 0.66 2.73
N PHE A 4 29.60 0.73 1.85
CA PHE A 4 29.23 -0.39 0.98
C PHE A 4 29.94 -0.20 -0.37
N SER A 5 30.87 -1.09 -0.71
CA SER A 5 31.40 -1.20 -2.07
C SER A 5 30.36 -1.86 -3.00
N TYR A 6 30.57 -1.78 -4.33
CA TYR A 6 29.75 -2.51 -5.29
C TYR A 6 29.81 -4.03 -5.05
N GLU A 7 30.98 -4.55 -4.70
CA GLU A 7 31.13 -5.95 -4.30
C GLU A 7 30.34 -6.26 -3.02
N ASP A 8 30.27 -5.34 -2.06
CA ASP A 8 29.46 -5.51 -0.85
C ASP A 8 27.97 -5.50 -1.17
N LEU A 9 27.51 -4.64 -2.09
CA LEU A 9 26.10 -4.63 -2.52
C LEU A 9 25.76 -5.92 -3.28
N TYR A 10 26.62 -6.36 -4.19
CA TYR A 10 26.41 -7.61 -4.92
C TYR A 10 26.46 -8.83 -3.99
N SER A 11 27.43 -8.88 -3.07
CA SER A 11 27.53 -9.90 -2.03
C SER A 11 26.34 -9.85 -1.08
N TYR A 12 25.84 -8.66 -0.75
CA TYR A 12 24.63 -8.48 0.04
C TYR A 12 23.38 -8.98 -0.69
N ILE A 13 23.25 -8.71 -2.00
CA ILE A 13 22.16 -9.26 -2.83
C ILE A 13 22.23 -10.78 -2.86
N ILE A 14 23.42 -11.37 -3.04
CA ILE A 14 23.61 -12.83 -2.99
C ILE A 14 23.19 -13.39 -1.63
N LYS A 15 23.71 -12.81 -0.53
CA LYS A 15 23.36 -13.24 0.84
C LYS A 15 21.88 -13.06 1.15
N LEU A 16 21.26 -11.99 0.66
CA LEU A 16 19.82 -11.79 0.81
C LEU A 16 19.03 -12.87 0.07
N ASN A 17 19.43 -13.23 -1.15
CA ASN A 17 18.79 -14.32 -1.89
C ASN A 17 18.94 -15.65 -1.14
N GLU A 18 20.13 -15.96 -0.61
CA GLU A 18 20.34 -17.15 0.23
C GLU A 18 19.43 -17.15 1.47
N ILE A 19 19.31 -16.01 2.16
CA ILE A 19 18.42 -15.88 3.33
C ILE A 19 16.94 -16.06 2.94
N ILE A 20 16.53 -15.51 1.80
CA ILE A 20 15.17 -15.66 1.28
C ILE A 20 14.89 -17.13 0.98
N GLU A 21 15.79 -17.83 0.29
CA GLU A 21 15.66 -19.26 0.00
C GLU A 21 15.56 -20.10 1.28
N LEU A 22 16.38 -19.79 2.29
CA LEU A 22 16.32 -20.47 3.59
C LEU A 22 15.01 -20.21 4.34
N LYS A 23 14.48 -18.99 4.29
CA LYS A 23 13.19 -18.65 4.91
C LYS A 23 12.01 -19.30 4.19
N ASP A 24 12.05 -19.38 2.86
CA ASP A 24 11.02 -20.08 2.09
C ASP A 24 11.02 -21.57 2.42
N LEU A 25 12.20 -22.18 2.60
CA LEU A 25 12.31 -23.56 3.10
C LEU A 25 11.74 -23.72 4.51
N GLU A 26 12.01 -22.79 5.43
CA GLU A 26 11.46 -22.80 6.80
C GLU A 26 9.93 -22.66 6.80
N ILE A 27 9.38 -21.74 6.00
CA ILE A 27 7.94 -21.54 5.84
C ILE A 27 7.28 -22.79 5.26
N ASN A 28 7.89 -23.40 4.24
CA ASN A 28 7.38 -24.64 3.63
C ASN A 28 7.40 -25.82 4.60
N ASN A 29 8.44 -25.92 5.44
CA ASN A 29 8.51 -26.95 6.48
C ASN A 29 7.45 -26.73 7.57
N ASN A 30 7.25 -25.48 8.02
CA ASN A 30 6.18 -25.14 8.97
C ASN A 30 4.78 -25.36 8.36
N TYR A 31 4.61 -25.13 7.05
CA TYR A 31 3.34 -25.41 6.36
C TYR A 31 3.05 -26.91 6.29
N ASN A 32 4.08 -27.74 6.08
CA ASN A 32 3.97 -29.19 6.12
C ASN A 32 3.56 -29.68 7.52
N ASP A 33 4.11 -29.08 8.59
CA ASP A 33 3.71 -29.38 9.96
C ASP A 33 2.26 -28.96 10.23
N ILE A 34 1.84 -27.77 9.80
CA ILE A 34 0.45 -27.30 9.98
C ILE A 34 -0.54 -28.16 9.17
N SER A 35 -0.18 -28.58 7.96
CA SER A 35 -0.96 -29.49 7.13
C SER A 35 -1.12 -30.85 7.82
N TYR A 36 -0.02 -31.37 8.39
CA TYR A 36 0.00 -32.60 9.19
C TYR A 36 -0.90 -32.50 10.43
N TYR A 37 -0.85 -31.39 11.18
CA TYR A 37 -1.74 -31.15 12.33
C TYR A 37 -3.22 -31.01 11.93
N LYS A 38 -3.52 -30.36 10.80
CA LYS A 38 -4.89 -30.31 10.26
C LYS A 38 -5.40 -31.69 9.89
N GLN A 39 -4.56 -32.54 9.31
CA GLN A 39 -4.91 -33.91 8.94
C GLN A 39 -5.13 -34.80 10.18
N GLN A 40 -4.31 -34.64 11.23
CA GLN A 40 -4.52 -35.26 12.55
C GLN A 40 -5.87 -34.84 13.17
N LEU A 41 -6.24 -33.55 13.12
CA LEU A 41 -7.51 -33.04 13.64
C LEU A 41 -8.73 -33.56 12.86
N VAL A 42 -8.62 -33.72 11.54
CA VAL A 42 -9.68 -34.32 10.71
C VAL A 42 -9.86 -35.81 11.05
N ASN A 43 -8.76 -36.55 11.19
CA ASN A 43 -8.80 -37.97 11.57
C ASN A 43 -9.37 -38.18 12.99
N HIS A 44 -9.10 -37.25 13.92
CA HIS A 44 -9.64 -37.30 15.27
C HIS A 44 -11.16 -37.02 15.33
N ARG A 45 -11.69 -36.22 14.38
CA ARG A 45 -13.14 -35.98 14.22
C ARG A 45 -13.88 -37.16 13.60
N ILE A 46 -13.25 -37.88 12.67
CA ILE A 46 -13.84 -39.06 12.02
C ILE A 46 -13.95 -40.25 12.99
N ASN A 47 -13.07 -40.33 13.99
CA ASN A 47 -13.01 -41.44 14.95
C ASN A 47 -13.71 -41.17 16.30
N SER A 48 -14.49 -40.09 16.43
CA SER A 48 -15.27 -39.83 17.65
C SER A 48 -16.72 -40.33 17.49
N PRO A 49 -17.14 -41.42 18.16
CA PRO A 49 -18.49 -41.93 18.02
C PRO A 49 -19.49 -41.09 18.82
N ASN A 50 -20.51 -40.59 18.11
CA ASN A 50 -21.85 -40.21 18.58
C ASN A 50 -21.97 -39.29 19.80
N LEU A 51 -22.49 -38.07 19.56
CA LEU A 51 -23.50 -37.43 20.42
C LEU A 51 -24.14 -36.26 19.65
N MET A 52 -25.27 -36.50 19.00
CA MET A 52 -26.52 -35.71 19.11
C MET A 52 -27.42 -35.93 17.90
N ASN A 53 -28.47 -36.73 18.13
CA ASN A 53 -29.72 -36.66 17.40
C ASN A 53 -30.36 -35.27 17.58
N ARG A 54 -30.64 -34.58 16.48
CA ARG A 54 -31.72 -33.58 16.41
C ARG A 54 -32.57 -33.82 15.16
N PRO A 55 -33.91 -33.77 15.28
CA PRO A 55 -34.81 -34.05 14.16
C PRO A 55 -34.90 -32.87 13.17
N PRO A 56 -35.31 -33.13 11.92
CA PRO A 56 -35.34 -32.12 10.87
C PRO A 56 -36.52 -31.15 11.05
N ARG A 57 -36.26 -29.87 10.84
CA ARG A 57 -37.30 -28.84 10.68
C ARG A 57 -37.83 -28.87 9.25
N SER A 58 -39.16 -28.88 9.15
CA SER A 58 -39.95 -28.84 7.92
C SER A 58 -39.78 -27.51 7.17
N ASN A 59 -39.56 -27.62 5.86
CA ASN A 59 -39.61 -26.51 4.92
C ASN A 59 -41.08 -26.18 4.59
N ARG A 60 -41.43 -24.91 4.73
CA ARG A 60 -42.71 -24.35 4.29
C ARG A 60 -42.47 -23.67 2.95
N SER A 61 -43.08 -24.25 1.92
CA SER A 61 -43.29 -23.68 0.59
C SER A 61 -44.27 -22.52 0.68
N ASP A 62 -44.00 -21.41 -0.02
CA ASP A 62 -45.03 -20.57 -0.62
C ASP A 62 -44.49 -19.92 -1.91
N THR A 63 -45.11 -20.35 -3.00
CA THR A 63 -45.08 -19.82 -4.36
C THR A 63 -45.93 -18.55 -4.47
N HIS A 64 -45.52 -17.58 -5.29
CA HIS A 64 -46.45 -16.92 -6.23
C HIS A 64 -45.70 -16.26 -7.40
N LEU A 65 -46.14 -16.65 -8.61
CA LEU A 65 -45.83 -16.08 -9.93
C LEU A 65 -46.35 -14.64 -10.07
N LEU A 66 -45.74 -13.87 -10.99
CA LEU A 66 -46.43 -13.19 -12.11
C LEU A 66 -45.42 -12.56 -13.11
N THR A 67 -45.39 -13.16 -14.30
CA THR A 67 -45.36 -12.60 -15.68
C THR A 67 -44.39 -11.48 -16.12
N ASN A 68 -43.46 -11.88 -17.00
CA ASN A 68 -43.25 -11.42 -18.39
C ASN A 68 -43.71 -10.01 -18.82
N THR A 69 -42.76 -9.21 -19.30
CA THR A 69 -42.92 -8.33 -20.47
C THR A 69 -41.67 -8.35 -21.34
N SER A 70 -41.84 -8.78 -22.59
CA SER A 70 -40.87 -8.70 -23.68
C SER A 70 -41.15 -7.49 -24.58
N SER A 71 -40.11 -7.09 -25.32
CA SER A 71 -40.09 -6.25 -26.53
C SER A 71 -40.38 -4.76 -26.41
N ASN A 72 -39.38 -3.94 -26.81
CA ASN A 72 -39.45 -3.32 -28.14
C ASN A 72 -38.09 -2.82 -28.63
N TYR A 73 -37.72 -3.35 -29.81
CA TYR A 73 -36.80 -2.80 -30.79
C TYR A 73 -37.29 -1.42 -31.25
N ILE A 74 -36.38 -0.44 -31.37
CA ILE A 74 -36.52 0.65 -32.36
C ILE A 74 -35.21 0.73 -33.12
N ALA A 75 -35.29 0.32 -34.38
CA ALA A 75 -34.35 0.66 -35.44
C ALA A 75 -34.62 2.11 -35.87
N ASN A 76 -33.57 2.88 -36.13
CA ASN A 76 -33.64 4.03 -37.02
C ASN A 76 -32.49 3.98 -38.01
N GLN A 77 -32.90 4.00 -39.28
CA GLN A 77 -32.08 3.95 -40.48
C GLN A 77 -31.49 5.34 -40.80
N SER A 78 -30.36 5.27 -41.51
CA SER A 78 -29.94 6.12 -42.65
C SER A 78 -30.07 7.64 -42.54
N ASN A 79 -28.93 8.32 -42.70
CA ASN A 79 -28.81 9.26 -43.81
C ASN A 79 -27.37 9.38 -44.31
N ASP A 80 -27.24 9.09 -45.60
CA ASP A 80 -26.11 9.38 -46.47
C ASP A 80 -25.73 10.86 -46.45
N SER A 81 -24.43 11.14 -46.60
CA SER A 81 -23.87 12.27 -47.38
C SER A 81 -22.34 12.17 -47.43
N ARG A 82 -21.80 11.53 -48.47
CA ARG A 82 -20.47 11.87 -49.02
C ARG A 82 -20.59 13.18 -49.81
N PRO A 83 -19.51 13.97 -49.94
CA PRO A 83 -18.79 13.87 -51.21
C PRO A 83 -17.25 13.94 -51.12
N ASN A 84 -16.65 13.10 -51.96
CA ASN A 84 -15.53 13.34 -52.88
C ASN A 84 -14.27 14.16 -52.50
N SER A 85 -13.16 13.44 -52.72
CA SER A 85 -11.98 13.79 -53.53
C SER A 85 -10.94 14.77 -52.98
N SER A 86 -9.73 14.26 -52.76
CA SER A 86 -8.59 14.69 -53.58
C SER A 86 -7.44 13.68 -53.54
N LYS A 87 -6.94 13.40 -54.74
CA LYS A 87 -5.73 12.65 -55.04
C LYS A 87 -4.52 13.47 -54.60
N ARG A 88 -3.52 12.86 -53.95
CA ARG A 88 -2.12 13.28 -54.15
C ARG A 88 -1.14 12.12 -54.01
N ASN A 89 -0.53 11.85 -55.16
CA ASN A 89 0.66 11.05 -55.40
C ASN A 89 1.88 11.56 -54.60
N LYS A 90 2.72 10.65 -54.08
CA LYS A 90 4.04 10.25 -54.63
C LYS A 90 4.98 9.78 -53.50
N ASN A 91 5.63 8.65 -53.80
CA ASN A 91 7.02 8.29 -53.53
C ASN A 91 7.55 8.45 -52.09
N GLU A 92 7.91 7.31 -51.48
CA GLU A 92 9.22 7.22 -50.85
C GLU A 92 9.73 5.78 -50.76
N SER A 93 11.04 5.70 -50.96
CA SER A 93 11.86 4.53 -51.21
C SER A 93 12.40 3.89 -49.93
N ARG A 94 12.54 2.55 -49.99
CA ARG A 94 13.55 1.71 -49.32
C ARG A 94 14.22 2.24 -48.05
N LEU A 95 14.07 1.47 -46.96
CA LEU A 95 15.19 1.00 -46.13
C LEU A 95 14.79 -0.31 -45.44
N LYS A 96 15.58 -1.36 -45.69
CA LYS A 96 15.50 -2.64 -44.99
C LYS A 96 16.08 -2.44 -43.59
N THR A 97 15.29 -2.68 -42.55
CA THR A 97 15.77 -2.81 -41.16
C THR A 97 16.08 -4.28 -40.85
N PRO A 98 17.09 -4.56 -40.01
CA PRO A 98 17.51 -5.91 -39.67
C PRO A 98 16.56 -6.55 -38.65
N GLN A 99 16.41 -7.87 -38.76
CA GLN A 99 15.63 -8.73 -37.88
C GLN A 99 16.07 -8.57 -36.41
N SER A 100 15.18 -8.06 -35.57
CA SER A 100 15.31 -8.08 -34.11
C SER A 100 14.90 -9.46 -33.59
N LEU A 101 15.83 -10.15 -32.92
CA LEU A 101 15.57 -11.36 -32.13
C LEU A 101 14.50 -11.07 -31.06
N SER A 102 13.36 -11.76 -31.17
CA SER A 102 12.29 -11.73 -30.19
C SER A 102 12.69 -12.50 -28.93
N ILE A 103 13.16 -11.79 -27.90
CA ILE A 103 13.19 -12.34 -26.54
C ILE A 103 11.78 -12.21 -25.99
N ILE A 104 11.09 -13.35 -25.88
CA ILE A 104 9.78 -13.48 -25.26
C ILE A 104 9.97 -13.26 -23.76
N PRO A 105 9.40 -12.21 -23.13
CA PRO A 105 9.36 -12.14 -21.68
C PRO A 105 8.39 -13.21 -21.16
N PRO A 106 8.68 -13.90 -20.05
CA PRO A 106 7.72 -14.79 -19.42
C PRO A 106 6.49 -13.98 -18.99
N SER A 107 5.30 -14.51 -19.30
CA SER A 107 4.00 -13.94 -18.93
C SER A 107 3.91 -13.69 -17.41
N PRO A 108 3.20 -12.64 -16.96
CA PRO A 108 3.03 -12.39 -15.55
C PRO A 108 2.19 -13.49 -14.90
N VAL A 109 2.77 -14.13 -13.88
CA VAL A 109 2.05 -15.02 -12.96
C VAL A 109 1.00 -14.19 -12.23
N ASN A 110 -0.27 -14.52 -12.41
CA ASN A 110 -1.39 -13.93 -11.67
C ASN A 110 -1.27 -14.29 -10.19
N TYR A 111 -0.69 -13.41 -9.38
CA TYR A 111 -0.83 -13.48 -7.93
C TYR A 111 -2.20 -12.91 -7.53
N ILE A 112 -3.19 -13.80 -7.43
CA ILE A 112 -4.37 -13.57 -6.61
C ILE A 112 -3.90 -13.68 -5.15
N SER A 113 -3.68 -12.53 -4.50
CA SER A 113 -3.47 -12.50 -3.06
C SER A 113 -4.83 -12.42 -2.37
N ASP A 114 -5.38 -13.59 -2.04
CA ASP A 114 -6.43 -13.70 -1.04
C ASP A 114 -5.86 -13.30 0.32
N THR A 115 -6.10 -12.04 0.70
CA THR A 115 -5.81 -11.54 2.06
C THR A 115 -7.11 -11.53 2.85
N ASN A 116 -7.44 -12.67 3.46
CA ASN A 116 -8.41 -12.74 4.54
C ASN A 116 -7.67 -12.76 5.90
N SER A 117 -7.81 -11.64 6.60
CA SER A 117 -7.94 -11.47 8.05
C SER A 117 -7.19 -12.41 9.01
N TYR A 118 -6.37 -11.82 9.89
CA TYR A 118 -6.45 -12.10 11.34
C TYR A 118 -6.17 -10.83 12.15
N ILE A 119 -7.17 -10.37 12.90
CA ILE A 119 -6.99 -9.55 14.10
C ILE A 119 -6.74 -10.55 15.24
N LEU A 120 -5.51 -10.59 15.76
CA LEU A 120 -5.22 -11.30 17.00
C LEU A 120 -5.57 -10.38 18.17
N THR A 121 -6.70 -10.64 18.82
CA THR A 121 -6.97 -10.18 20.18
C THR A 121 -6.15 -11.01 21.16
N ALA A 122 -5.09 -10.41 21.71
CA ALA A 122 -4.36 -10.97 22.84
C ALA A 122 -5.28 -11.05 24.07
N ARG A 123 -5.68 -12.26 24.47
CA ARG A 123 -6.17 -12.52 25.83
C ARG A 123 -4.96 -12.83 26.71
N SER A 124 -4.51 -11.81 27.44
CA SER A 124 -3.58 -11.92 28.55
C SER A 124 -4.16 -12.84 29.63
N VAL A 125 -3.48 -13.95 29.89
CA VAL A 125 -3.74 -14.83 31.02
C VAL A 125 -3.22 -14.16 32.29
N ASN A 126 -4.13 -13.87 33.21
CA ASN A 126 -3.83 -13.55 34.60
C ASN A 126 -3.33 -14.82 35.31
N SER A 127 -2.06 -14.88 35.68
CA SER A 127 -1.61 -15.64 36.87
C SER A 127 -0.11 -15.47 37.10
N SER A 128 0.26 -14.56 38.00
CA SER A 128 1.43 -14.68 38.90
C SER A 128 1.44 -13.49 39.84
N ARG A 129 0.83 -13.67 41.01
CA ARG A 129 0.86 -12.73 42.13
C ARG A 129 2.22 -12.91 42.82
N PRO A 130 3.14 -11.93 42.83
CA PRO A 130 4.34 -12.06 43.63
C PRO A 130 3.96 -11.88 45.11
N SER A 131 4.14 -12.92 45.90
CA SER A 131 4.11 -12.87 47.36
C SER A 131 5.26 -11.99 47.85
N SER A 132 5.03 -10.68 47.91
CA SER A 132 5.90 -9.77 48.64
C SER A 132 5.53 -9.81 50.12
N GLY A 133 6.18 -10.73 50.84
CA GLY A 133 6.38 -10.57 52.27
C GLY A 133 7.26 -9.35 52.49
N LYS A 134 6.64 -8.20 52.71
CA LYS A 134 7.30 -7.04 53.30
C LYS A 134 6.70 -6.88 54.68
N ASP A 135 7.50 -7.25 55.68
CA ASP A 135 7.28 -6.84 57.06
C ASP A 135 7.18 -5.30 57.08
N VAL A 136 5.96 -4.82 57.26
CA VAL A 136 5.69 -3.40 57.48
C VAL A 136 6.17 -3.11 58.89
N VAL A 137 7.44 -2.69 59.00
CA VAL A 137 7.92 -2.00 60.19
C VAL A 137 7.11 -0.71 60.28
N ILE A 138 6.11 -0.71 61.15
CA ILE A 138 5.35 0.48 61.53
C ILE A 138 6.31 1.33 62.35
N ASP A 139 7.01 2.26 61.69
CA ASP A 139 7.80 3.28 62.36
C ASP A 139 6.80 4.29 62.95
N ASP A 140 6.41 4.08 64.21
CA ASP A 140 5.50 4.93 65.01
C ASP A 140 6.07 6.32 65.35
N ARG A 141 6.98 6.83 64.51
CA ARG A 141 7.47 8.21 64.65
C ARG A 141 6.34 9.17 64.26
N PRO A 142 5.94 10.10 65.14
CA PRO A 142 4.91 11.08 64.83
C PRO A 142 5.35 11.86 63.59
N ALA A 143 4.54 11.79 62.54
CA ALA A 143 4.82 12.45 61.27
C ALA A 143 5.15 13.92 61.57
N SER A 144 6.38 14.33 61.24
CA SER A 144 6.75 15.73 61.41
C SER A 144 5.73 16.59 60.63
N PRO A 145 5.33 17.77 61.15
CA PRO A 145 4.41 18.66 60.45
C PRO A 145 4.83 18.96 59.00
N LEU A 146 6.13 18.92 58.73
CA LEU A 146 6.72 19.08 57.40
C LEU A 146 6.41 17.89 56.47
N GLY A 147 6.41 16.66 56.97
CA GLY A 147 6.06 15.46 56.20
C GLY A 147 4.60 15.47 55.75
N THR A 148 3.67 15.89 56.63
CA THR A 148 2.25 16.03 56.28
C THR A 148 2.02 17.10 55.22
N LEU A 149 2.81 18.18 55.20
CA LEU A 149 2.71 19.23 54.19
C LEU A 149 3.22 18.74 52.82
N ILE A 150 4.36 18.05 52.78
CA ILE A 150 4.92 17.45 51.55
C ILE A 150 3.92 16.46 50.93
N ASP A 151 3.31 15.60 51.74
CA ASP A 151 2.29 14.66 51.29
C ASP A 151 1.04 15.32 50.73
N ARG A 152 0.61 16.44 51.31
CA ARG A 152 -0.51 17.23 50.79
C ARG A 152 -0.17 17.87 49.45
N VAL A 153 1.02 18.45 49.32
CA VAL A 153 1.50 19.04 48.06
C VAL A 153 1.61 17.96 46.97
N ASN A 154 2.15 16.79 47.29
CA ASN A 154 2.26 15.67 46.36
C ASN A 154 0.89 15.15 45.92
N ARG A 155 -0.08 15.04 46.85
CA ARG A 155 -1.46 14.64 46.49
C ARG A 155 -2.14 15.64 45.57
N VAL A 156 -1.97 16.95 45.79
CA VAL A 156 -2.50 18.00 44.90
C VAL A 156 -1.86 17.90 43.51
N LYS A 157 -0.54 17.71 43.41
CA LYS A 157 0.15 17.52 42.12
C LYS A 157 -0.35 16.28 41.37
N ILE A 158 -0.54 15.15 42.06
CA ILE A 158 -1.09 13.93 41.45
C ILE A 158 -2.50 14.15 40.92
N HIS A 159 -3.35 14.88 41.68
CA HIS A 159 -4.70 15.19 41.24
C HIS A 159 -4.72 16.17 40.04
N GLN A 160 -3.84 17.16 40.02
CA GLN A 160 -3.70 18.08 38.88
C GLN A 160 -3.27 17.33 37.61
N ASN A 161 -2.27 16.45 37.70
CA ASN A 161 -1.84 15.64 36.56
C ASN A 161 -2.96 14.72 36.08
N SER A 162 -3.66 14.04 36.99
CA SER A 162 -4.80 13.17 36.63
C SER A 162 -5.95 13.93 35.97
N PHE A 163 -6.16 15.20 36.31
CA PHE A 163 -7.19 16.03 35.68
C PHE A 163 -6.79 16.44 34.26
N HIS A 164 -5.53 16.84 34.04
CA HIS A 164 -5.02 17.15 32.70
C HIS A 164 -5.05 15.94 31.77
N ASP A 165 -4.69 14.75 32.28
CA ASP A 165 -4.77 13.50 31.50
C ASP A 165 -6.21 13.20 31.07
N LYS A 166 -7.20 13.44 31.94
CA LYS A 166 -8.62 13.23 31.61
C LYS A 166 -9.13 14.20 30.55
N ILE A 167 -8.70 15.46 30.56
CA ILE A 167 -9.06 16.44 29.52
C ILE A 167 -8.47 15.99 28.18
N ASN A 168 -7.18 15.64 28.15
CA ASN A 168 -6.52 15.17 26.93
C ASN A 168 -7.20 13.93 26.34
N ILE A 169 -7.56 12.95 27.19
CA ILE A 169 -8.29 11.74 26.74
C ILE A 169 -9.65 12.08 26.15
N ARG A 170 -10.37 13.07 26.72
CA ARG A 170 -11.67 13.49 26.21
C ARG A 170 -11.53 14.14 24.83
N ASP A 171 -10.59 15.07 24.69
CA ASP A 171 -10.36 15.79 23.44
C ASP A 171 -9.89 14.84 22.32
N GLU A 172 -9.01 13.88 22.64
CA GLU A 172 -8.59 12.82 21.72
C GLU A 172 -9.77 11.95 21.27
N LYS A 173 -10.67 11.59 22.18
CA LYS A 173 -11.86 10.79 21.85
C LYS A 173 -12.85 11.56 20.98
N GLU A 174 -13.06 12.84 21.26
CA GLU A 174 -13.92 13.71 20.44
C GLU A 174 -13.33 13.89 19.03
N LYS A 175 -12.01 14.11 18.91
CA LYS A 175 -11.30 14.17 17.64
C LYS A 175 -11.42 12.85 16.85
N LEU A 176 -11.19 11.70 17.50
CA LEU A 176 -11.32 10.39 16.86
C LEU A 176 -12.73 10.13 16.33
N GLU A 177 -13.76 10.56 17.05
CA GLU A 177 -15.14 10.42 16.60
C GLU A 177 -15.47 11.34 15.41
N LEU A 178 -14.91 12.55 15.37
CA LEU A 178 -15.00 13.44 14.21
C LEU A 178 -14.31 12.83 12.98
N ASP A 179 -13.10 12.29 13.14
CA ASP A 179 -12.36 11.60 12.09
C ASP A 179 -13.13 10.40 11.54
N ARG A 180 -13.76 9.61 12.43
CA ARG A 180 -14.61 8.48 12.04
C ARG A 180 -15.82 8.92 11.22
N LYS A 181 -16.48 10.02 11.61
CA LYS A 181 -17.61 10.59 10.86
C LYS A 181 -17.17 11.08 9.48
N ALA A 182 -16.05 11.78 9.41
CA ALA A 182 -15.48 12.27 8.15
C ALA A 182 -15.11 11.13 7.18
N ASP A 183 -14.55 10.03 7.69
CA ASP A 183 -14.26 8.84 6.88
C ASP A 183 -15.54 8.19 6.32
N VAL A 184 -16.55 8.04 7.15
CA VAL A 184 -17.86 7.48 6.75
C VAL A 184 -18.52 8.36 5.70
N GLU A 185 -18.52 9.68 5.90
CA GLU A 185 -19.06 10.63 4.92
C GLU A 185 -18.30 10.58 3.59
N ALA A 186 -16.96 10.56 3.62
CA ALA A 186 -16.13 10.45 2.42
C ALA A 186 -16.44 9.16 1.65
N LYS A 187 -16.59 8.03 2.35
CA LYS A 187 -16.98 6.75 1.76
C LYS A 187 -18.34 6.86 1.04
N PHE A 188 -19.36 7.37 1.72
CA PHE A 188 -20.70 7.52 1.12
C PHE A 188 -20.68 8.47 -0.08
N LYS A 189 -19.96 9.59 0.00
CA LYS A 189 -19.83 10.55 -1.11
C LYS A 189 -19.24 9.89 -2.36
N ILE A 190 -18.17 9.09 -2.19
CA ILE A 190 -17.51 8.37 -3.29
C ILE A 190 -18.40 7.28 -3.86
N GLU A 191 -19.02 6.45 -3.02
CA GLU A 191 -19.91 5.38 -3.47
C GLU A 191 -21.11 5.94 -4.23
N TYR A 192 -21.72 7.01 -3.72
CA TYR A 192 -22.84 7.68 -4.38
C TYR A 192 -22.44 8.24 -5.75
N ALA A 193 -21.32 8.96 -5.84
CA ALA A 193 -20.86 9.53 -7.10
C ALA A 193 -20.50 8.45 -8.13
N PHE A 194 -19.85 7.37 -7.70
CA PHE A 194 -19.54 6.25 -8.57
C PHE A 194 -20.80 5.53 -9.06
N LYS A 195 -21.76 5.26 -8.17
CA LYS A 195 -23.03 4.60 -8.54
C LYS A 195 -23.84 5.44 -9.54
N LYS A 196 -23.83 6.76 -9.40
CA LYS A 196 -24.64 7.68 -10.22
C LYS A 196 -23.97 8.06 -11.55
N HIS A 197 -22.65 8.23 -11.55
CA HIS A 197 -21.92 8.82 -12.68
C HIS A 197 -20.67 8.03 -13.10
N GLY A 198 -20.44 6.85 -12.53
CA GLY A 198 -19.28 6.00 -12.84
C GLY A 198 -17.95 6.72 -12.60
N LEU A 199 -17.02 6.54 -13.54
CA LEU A 199 -15.69 7.16 -13.51
C LEU A 199 -15.76 8.70 -13.49
N LEU A 200 -16.67 9.30 -14.26
CA LEU A 200 -16.85 10.76 -14.31
C LEU A 200 -17.23 11.34 -12.95
N GLY A 201 -18.03 10.61 -12.16
CA GLY A 201 -18.35 10.98 -10.78
C GLY A 201 -17.11 11.06 -9.90
N LEU A 202 -16.21 10.08 -10.02
CA LEU A 202 -14.95 10.06 -9.27
C LEU A 202 -14.01 11.20 -9.70
N ILE A 203 -13.88 11.45 -11.00
CA ILE A 203 -13.05 12.56 -11.53
C ILE A 203 -13.55 13.92 -11.04
N ARG A 204 -14.87 14.10 -10.96
CA ARG A 204 -15.45 15.33 -10.40
C ARG A 204 -15.05 15.51 -8.94
N ILE A 205 -15.11 14.43 -8.15
CA ILE A 205 -14.66 14.46 -6.75
C ILE A 205 -13.15 14.72 -6.66
N TRP A 206 -12.32 14.19 -7.56
CA TRP A 206 -10.87 14.43 -7.57
C TRP A 206 -10.54 15.93 -7.56
N LYS A 207 -11.25 16.71 -8.39
CA LYS A 207 -11.07 18.17 -8.47
C LYS A 207 -11.47 18.91 -7.18
N GLU A 208 -12.30 18.30 -6.35
CA GLU A 208 -12.71 18.82 -5.04
C GLU A 208 -11.86 18.24 -3.89
N SER A 209 -11.01 17.23 -4.17
CA SER A 209 -10.44 16.37 -3.12
C SER A 209 -9.29 16.98 -2.33
N ASN A 210 -8.66 18.06 -2.81
CA ASN A 210 -7.53 18.70 -2.13
C ASN A 210 -7.85 19.27 -0.74
N LYS A 211 -9.14 19.30 -0.35
CA LYS A 211 -9.59 19.82 0.96
C LYS A 211 -9.70 18.77 2.06
N SER A 212 -9.67 17.46 1.74
CA SER A 212 -9.97 16.41 2.72
C SER A 212 -9.10 15.18 2.53
N THR A 213 -8.27 14.87 3.52
CA THR A 213 -7.43 13.67 3.55
C THR A 213 -8.26 12.39 3.42
N PHE A 214 -9.39 12.29 4.14
CA PHE A 214 -10.31 11.14 4.05
C PHE A 214 -10.85 10.94 2.63
N LEU A 215 -11.24 12.03 1.97
CA LEU A 215 -11.71 11.98 0.60
C LEU A 215 -10.59 11.55 -0.35
N THR A 216 -9.39 12.13 -0.22
CA THR A 216 -8.23 11.81 -1.06
C THR A 216 -7.88 10.32 -1.02
N TRP A 217 -7.66 9.74 0.16
CA TRP A 217 -7.19 8.34 0.23
C TRP A 217 -8.28 7.35 -0.18
N ARG A 218 -9.56 7.62 0.16
CA ARG A 218 -10.69 6.78 -0.27
C ARG A 218 -10.87 6.82 -1.78
N LEU A 219 -10.73 8.01 -2.36
CA LEU A 219 -10.87 8.22 -3.79
C LEU A 219 -9.72 7.54 -4.55
N ALA A 220 -8.47 7.71 -4.09
CA ALA A 220 -7.31 7.01 -4.63
C ALA A 220 -7.49 5.48 -4.60
N ARG A 221 -7.98 4.94 -3.49
CA ARG A 221 -8.30 3.52 -3.35
C ARG A 221 -9.37 3.08 -4.35
N GLN A 222 -10.50 3.78 -4.42
CA GLN A 222 -11.60 3.41 -5.32
C GLN A 222 -11.18 3.50 -6.80
N THR A 223 -10.47 4.56 -7.18
CA THR A 223 -9.95 4.71 -8.55
C THR A 223 -8.97 3.59 -8.89
N ARG A 224 -8.10 3.17 -7.95
CA ARG A 224 -7.19 2.04 -8.17
C ARG A 224 -7.94 0.74 -8.46
N GLU A 225 -9.00 0.44 -7.71
CA GLU A 225 -9.79 -0.77 -7.95
C GLU A 225 -10.39 -0.81 -9.36
N LEU A 226 -10.71 0.35 -9.95
CA LEU A 226 -11.17 0.43 -11.34
C LEU A 226 -10.02 0.24 -12.33
N VAL A 227 -8.87 0.87 -12.07
CA VAL A 227 -7.65 0.74 -12.90
C VAL A 227 -7.18 -0.71 -13.00
N ILE A 228 -7.29 -1.48 -11.92
CA ILE A 228 -6.92 -2.90 -11.90
C ILE A 228 -7.91 -3.74 -12.75
N LYS A 229 -9.19 -3.36 -12.78
CA LYS A 229 -10.25 -4.14 -13.43
C LYS A 229 -10.40 -3.85 -14.92
N SER A 230 -9.96 -2.69 -15.42
CA SER A 230 -10.14 -2.31 -16.83
C SER A 230 -8.97 -1.45 -17.33
N THR A 231 -8.34 -1.94 -18.40
CA THR A 231 -7.31 -1.24 -19.17
C THR A 231 -7.86 0.01 -19.86
N GLU A 232 -9.11 -0.03 -20.30
CA GLU A 232 -9.78 1.11 -20.96
C GLU A 232 -10.00 2.25 -19.96
N VAL A 233 -10.44 1.93 -18.73
CA VAL A 233 -10.58 2.93 -17.65
C VAL A 233 -9.23 3.55 -17.31
N LYS A 234 -8.18 2.73 -17.24
CA LYS A 234 -6.80 3.20 -17.03
C LYS A 234 -6.37 4.18 -18.13
N GLU A 235 -6.62 3.87 -19.40
CA GLU A 235 -6.31 4.76 -20.51
C GLU A 235 -7.11 6.08 -20.46
N GLN A 236 -8.41 6.03 -20.14
CA GLN A 236 -9.25 7.21 -19.99
C GLN A 236 -8.73 8.14 -18.87
N ILE A 237 -8.37 7.56 -17.73
CA ILE A 237 -7.78 8.29 -16.58
C ILE A 237 -6.50 9.02 -16.98
N ILE A 238 -5.65 8.37 -17.77
CA ILE A 238 -4.33 8.91 -18.16
C ILE A 238 -4.46 9.97 -19.26
N THR A 239 -5.22 9.67 -20.31
CA THR A 239 -5.27 10.50 -21.53
C THR A 239 -6.24 11.67 -21.41
N THR A 240 -7.45 11.42 -20.90
CA THR A 240 -8.53 12.41 -20.93
C THR A 240 -8.49 13.33 -19.73
N HIS A 241 -8.18 12.77 -18.56
CA HIS A 241 -8.33 13.50 -17.30
C HIS A 241 -7.01 13.94 -16.67
N GLN A 242 -5.88 13.42 -17.16
CA GLN A 242 -4.55 13.78 -16.67
C GLN A 242 -4.40 13.69 -15.15
N ILE A 243 -5.07 12.71 -14.52
CA ILE A 243 -5.12 12.53 -13.05
C ILE A 243 -3.72 12.44 -12.43
N HIS A 244 -2.70 12.05 -13.19
CA HIS A 244 -1.31 12.01 -12.74
C HIS A 244 -0.77 13.40 -12.31
N ILE A 245 -1.28 14.49 -12.90
CA ILE A 245 -0.97 15.87 -12.46
C ILE A 245 -1.55 16.11 -11.07
N ASP A 246 -2.84 15.79 -10.89
CA ASP A 246 -3.53 15.94 -9.60
C ASP A 246 -2.87 15.08 -8.51
N ILE A 247 -2.51 13.84 -8.83
CA ILE A 247 -1.78 12.94 -7.92
C ILE A 247 -0.44 13.57 -7.52
N SER A 248 0.34 14.11 -8.48
CA SER A 248 1.63 14.75 -8.18
C SER A 248 1.49 15.94 -7.22
N THR A 249 0.46 16.77 -7.41
CA THR A 249 0.13 17.88 -6.51
C THR A 249 -0.23 17.35 -5.12
N LEU A 250 -1.14 16.38 -5.04
CA LEU A 250 -1.61 15.80 -3.78
C LEU A 250 -0.52 15.07 -3.01
N LEU A 251 0.46 14.45 -3.69
CA LEU A 251 1.64 13.88 -3.03
C LEU A 251 2.43 14.94 -2.25
N THR A 252 2.41 16.19 -2.70
CA THR A 252 3.08 17.31 -2.02
C THR A 252 2.21 17.84 -0.88
N GLU A 253 0.92 18.07 -1.15
CA GLU A 253 -0.02 18.66 -0.18
C GLU A 253 -0.32 17.74 1.00
N THR A 254 -0.25 16.42 0.80
CA THR A 254 -0.57 15.42 1.81
C THR A 254 0.67 14.70 2.34
N ILE A 255 1.85 15.34 2.31
CA ILE A 255 3.11 14.71 2.71
C ILE A 255 3.07 14.19 4.14
N GLU A 256 2.38 14.86 5.07
CA GLU A 256 2.24 14.42 6.47
C GLU A 256 1.22 13.28 6.66
N CYS A 257 0.35 13.04 5.67
CA CYS A 257 -0.70 12.03 5.77
C CYS A 257 -0.27 10.71 5.10
N GLU A 258 0.36 9.85 5.88
CA GLU A 258 0.85 8.54 5.47
C GLU A 258 -0.18 7.67 4.73
N MET A 259 -1.44 7.71 5.17
CA MET A 259 -2.53 6.98 4.50
C MET A 259 -2.80 7.52 3.09
N CYS A 260 -2.79 8.85 2.92
CA CYS A 260 -2.94 9.48 1.59
C CYS A 260 -1.77 9.12 0.70
N GLN A 261 -0.54 9.29 1.20
CA GLN A 261 0.68 8.93 0.49
C GLN A 261 0.63 7.48 -0.01
N SER A 262 0.31 6.54 0.89
CA SER A 262 0.22 5.11 0.57
C SER A 262 -0.76 4.83 -0.58
N GLN A 263 -1.98 5.39 -0.52
CA GLN A 263 -2.99 5.12 -1.55
C GLN A 263 -2.69 5.83 -2.88
N LEU A 264 -2.16 7.06 -2.82
CA LEU A 264 -1.77 7.83 -4.01
C LEU A 264 -0.62 7.16 -4.76
N ILE A 265 0.45 6.80 -4.04
CA ILE A 265 1.62 6.11 -4.61
C ILE A 265 1.21 4.75 -5.19
N ARG A 266 0.36 3.99 -4.50
CA ARG A 266 -0.12 2.70 -5.01
C ARG A 266 -0.98 2.84 -6.26
N LEU A 267 -1.87 3.83 -6.31
CA LEU A 267 -2.64 4.15 -7.53
C LEU A 267 -1.68 4.50 -8.68
N LEU A 268 -0.71 5.37 -8.42
CA LEU A 268 0.24 5.81 -9.44
C LEU A 268 1.09 4.66 -9.99
N GLY A 269 1.56 3.76 -9.11
CA GLY A 269 2.27 2.54 -9.52
C GLY A 269 1.43 1.65 -10.43
N GLY A 270 0.13 1.51 -10.15
CA GLY A 270 -0.81 0.78 -11.01
C GLY A 270 -1.03 1.46 -12.38
N LEU A 271 -1.11 2.79 -12.40
CA LEU A 271 -1.22 3.55 -13.64
C LEU A 271 0.07 3.46 -14.48
N ALA A 272 1.25 3.52 -13.85
CA ALA A 272 2.56 3.49 -14.52
C ALA A 272 2.96 2.11 -15.07
N TYR A 273 2.35 1.04 -14.57
CA TYR A 273 2.62 -0.32 -15.07
C TYR A 273 2.30 -0.42 -16.56
N GLN A 274 3.25 -0.85 -17.39
CA GLN A 274 3.08 -0.96 -18.86
C GLN A 274 2.63 0.33 -19.55
N ASN A 275 3.01 1.52 -19.04
CA ASN A 275 2.67 2.79 -19.68
C ASN A 275 3.86 3.76 -19.73
N ASP A 276 4.68 3.65 -20.78
CA ASP A 276 5.92 4.43 -20.93
C ASP A 276 5.67 5.94 -21.03
N THR A 277 4.58 6.34 -21.69
CA THR A 277 4.18 7.75 -21.78
C THR A 277 3.93 8.34 -20.40
N LEU A 278 3.20 7.63 -19.55
CA LEU A 278 2.94 8.09 -18.19
C LEU A 278 4.21 8.08 -17.34
N ARG A 279 5.08 7.07 -17.47
CA ARG A 279 6.37 7.02 -16.75
C ARG A 279 7.19 8.28 -17.03
N ARG A 280 7.32 8.66 -18.30
CA ARG A 280 8.04 9.87 -18.72
C ARG A 280 7.42 11.13 -18.10
N LYS A 281 6.10 11.30 -18.22
CA LYS A 281 5.36 12.44 -17.64
C LYS A 281 5.53 12.54 -16.13
N CYS A 282 5.48 11.41 -15.41
CA CYS A 282 5.67 11.40 -13.96
C CYS A 282 7.08 11.87 -13.59
N GLY A 283 8.10 11.44 -14.34
CA GLY A 283 9.46 11.93 -14.15
C GLY A 283 9.61 13.43 -14.41
N GLU A 284 8.99 13.95 -15.47
CA GLU A 284 8.94 15.39 -15.77
C GLU A 284 8.24 16.21 -14.68
N LEU A 285 7.22 15.63 -14.05
CA LEU A 285 6.48 16.23 -12.92
C LEU A 285 7.22 16.12 -11.58
N GLY A 286 8.44 15.56 -11.54
CA GLY A 286 9.22 15.39 -10.32
C GLY A 286 8.60 14.39 -9.33
N VAL A 287 7.78 13.45 -9.80
CA VAL A 287 7.13 12.45 -8.95
C VAL A 287 8.15 11.57 -8.23
N ILE A 288 9.28 11.25 -8.89
CA ILE A 288 10.35 10.43 -8.30
C ILE A 288 10.83 11.04 -6.99
N LYS A 289 11.22 12.32 -7.01
CA LYS A 289 11.58 13.11 -5.81
C LYS A 289 10.50 13.07 -4.73
N LYS A 290 9.23 13.22 -5.11
CA LYS A 290 8.10 13.23 -4.17
C LYS A 290 7.95 11.88 -3.47
N ILE A 291 8.11 10.76 -4.19
CA ILE A 291 8.07 9.42 -3.60
C ILE A 291 9.28 9.21 -2.67
N ILE A 292 10.48 9.64 -3.04
CA ILE A 292 11.68 9.57 -2.19
C ILE A 292 11.48 10.38 -0.89
N THR A 293 10.88 11.57 -1.00
CA THR A 293 10.54 12.42 0.15
C THR A 293 9.55 11.69 1.06
N SER A 294 8.48 11.11 0.49
CA SER A 294 7.47 10.34 1.22
C SER A 294 8.07 9.13 1.95
N LEU A 295 8.97 8.38 1.29
CA LEU A 295 9.71 7.28 1.87
C LEU A 295 10.56 7.72 3.08
N SER A 296 11.19 8.89 2.99
CA SER A 296 12.05 9.41 4.05
C SER A 296 11.22 9.90 5.24
N THR A 297 10.08 10.56 4.99
CA THR A 297 9.15 11.03 6.02
C THR A 297 8.49 9.86 6.76
N HIS A 298 8.04 8.84 6.04
CA HIS A 298 7.25 7.72 6.58
C HIS A 298 8.02 6.40 6.57
N ILE A 299 9.32 6.46 6.83
CA ILE A 299 10.21 5.30 6.73
C ILE A 299 9.88 4.19 7.73
N THR A 300 9.02 4.43 8.73
CA THR A 300 8.53 3.43 9.69
C THR A 300 7.35 2.61 9.18
N ASN A 301 6.62 3.08 8.16
CA ASN A 301 5.48 2.36 7.64
C ASN A 301 5.84 1.45 6.48
N GLU A 302 5.86 0.16 6.81
CA GLU A 302 6.19 -0.92 5.90
C GLU A 302 5.27 -0.96 4.66
N THR A 303 3.99 -0.66 4.83
CA THR A 303 3.02 -0.66 3.72
C THR A 303 3.34 0.45 2.71
N LEU A 304 3.64 1.66 3.20
CA LEU A 304 4.06 2.78 2.36
C LEU A 304 5.38 2.47 1.66
N VAL A 305 6.34 1.88 2.38
CA VAL A 305 7.64 1.47 1.81
C VAL A 305 7.45 0.49 0.66
N ILE A 306 6.65 -0.56 0.86
CA ILE A 306 6.37 -1.56 -0.18
C ILE A 306 5.70 -0.92 -1.41
N TYR A 307 4.69 -0.07 -1.20
CA TYR A 307 3.99 0.60 -2.30
C TYR A 307 4.90 1.58 -3.04
N SER A 308 5.79 2.27 -2.33
CA SER A 308 6.77 3.19 -2.90
C SER A 308 7.81 2.46 -3.74
N LEU A 309 8.40 1.38 -3.23
CA LEU A 309 9.35 0.56 -3.98
C LEU A 309 8.69 -0.05 -5.22
N THR A 310 7.46 -0.55 -5.11
CA THR A 310 6.71 -1.08 -6.26
C THR A 310 6.41 0.01 -7.30
N CYS A 311 6.00 1.20 -6.86
CA CYS A 311 5.74 2.33 -7.75
C CYS A 311 7.02 2.79 -8.46
N LEU A 312 8.14 2.94 -7.73
CA LEU A 312 9.44 3.32 -8.28
C LEU A 312 9.94 2.27 -9.28
N THR A 313 9.84 0.98 -8.97
CA THR A 313 10.12 -0.10 -9.92
C THR A 313 9.32 0.09 -11.21
N ASN A 314 8.01 0.33 -11.11
CA ASN A 314 7.17 0.54 -12.30
C ASN A 314 7.51 1.83 -13.06
N LEU A 315 7.93 2.89 -12.39
CA LEU A 315 8.29 4.17 -12.99
C LEU A 315 9.67 4.15 -13.66
N CYS A 316 10.62 3.43 -13.08
CA CYS A 316 12.00 3.32 -13.56
C CYS A 316 12.21 2.16 -14.55
N ASN A 317 11.29 1.18 -14.59
CA ASN A 317 11.35 0.09 -15.56
C ASN A 317 11.29 0.64 -16.99
N ASN A 318 12.25 0.26 -17.82
CA ASN A 318 12.43 0.76 -19.20
C ASN A 318 12.48 2.29 -19.37
N SER A 319 12.76 3.06 -18.31
CA SER A 319 12.98 4.51 -18.41
C SER A 319 14.33 4.88 -17.83
N GLN A 320 15.29 5.12 -18.72
CA GLN A 320 16.64 5.56 -18.35
C GLN A 320 16.58 6.91 -17.63
N GLU A 321 15.75 7.84 -18.11
CA GLU A 321 15.60 9.18 -17.57
C GLU A 321 15.08 9.14 -16.12
N ASN A 322 14.13 8.27 -15.82
CA ASN A 322 13.62 8.14 -14.45
C ASN A 322 14.63 7.47 -13.51
N ARG A 323 15.49 6.58 -14.01
CA ARG A 323 16.60 6.04 -13.23
C ARG A 323 17.64 7.13 -12.92
N SER A 324 18.01 7.94 -13.90
CA SER A 324 18.93 9.06 -13.67
C SER A 324 18.35 10.09 -12.69
N ARG A 325 17.06 10.46 -12.84
CA ARG A 325 16.35 11.32 -11.88
C ARG A 325 16.34 10.74 -10.46
N PHE A 326 16.14 9.43 -10.31
CA PHE A 326 16.21 8.78 -9.01
C PHE A 326 17.58 8.96 -8.33
N ILE A 327 18.67 8.89 -9.11
CA ILE A 327 20.04 9.13 -8.59
C ILE A 327 20.23 10.61 -8.24
N GLU A 328 19.84 11.51 -9.15
CA GLU A 328 19.94 12.97 -8.97
C GLU A 328 19.17 13.46 -7.74
N ASP A 329 18.01 12.87 -7.45
CA ASP A 329 17.17 13.18 -6.29
C ASP A 329 17.61 12.46 -5.00
N HIS A 330 18.86 12.00 -4.93
CA HIS A 330 19.44 11.27 -3.78
C HIS A 330 18.70 9.98 -3.41
N GLY A 331 18.00 9.35 -4.36
CA GLY A 331 17.22 8.15 -4.12
C GLY A 331 18.06 6.95 -3.66
N VAL A 332 19.31 6.84 -4.12
CA VAL A 332 20.24 5.78 -3.69
C VAL A 332 20.48 5.83 -2.17
N ASP A 333 20.60 7.04 -1.62
CA ASP A 333 20.85 7.23 -0.18
C ASP A 333 19.63 6.81 0.64
N SER A 334 18.42 7.18 0.20
CA SER A 334 17.18 6.72 0.80
C SER A 334 17.02 5.19 0.70
N LEU A 335 17.44 4.57 -0.42
CA LEU A 335 17.40 3.11 -0.58
C LEU A 335 18.36 2.40 0.38
N LEU A 336 19.58 2.92 0.57
CA LEU A 336 20.52 2.38 1.56
C LEU A 336 19.99 2.49 2.98
N GLN A 337 19.29 3.58 3.33
CA GLN A 337 18.63 3.71 4.62
C GLN A 337 17.52 2.66 4.81
N LEU A 338 16.73 2.37 3.77
CA LEU A 338 15.72 1.30 3.81
C LEU A 338 16.36 -0.07 4.00
N ILE A 339 17.45 -0.38 3.29
CA ILE A 339 18.22 -1.62 3.45
C ILE A 339 18.66 -1.80 4.90
N LEU A 340 19.28 -0.79 5.50
CA LEU A 340 19.75 -0.85 6.88
C LEU A 340 18.61 -1.01 7.88
N LYS A 341 17.49 -0.31 7.65
CA LYS A 341 16.33 -0.36 8.54
C LYS A 341 15.60 -1.70 8.50
N TYR A 342 15.43 -2.26 7.31
CA TYR A 342 14.60 -3.44 7.05
C TYR A 342 15.40 -4.69 6.72
N GLN A 343 16.70 -4.72 7.07
CA GLN A 343 17.61 -5.84 6.77
C GLN A 343 17.11 -7.22 7.22
N TYR A 344 16.20 -7.30 8.19
CA TYR A 344 15.61 -8.55 8.68
C TYR A 344 14.16 -8.81 8.23
N THR A 345 13.56 -7.90 7.45
CA THR A 345 12.18 -8.01 6.97
C THR A 345 12.17 -8.54 5.53
N ALA A 346 12.04 -9.86 5.39
CA ALA A 346 12.12 -10.57 4.11
C ALA A 346 11.24 -9.95 3.01
N THR A 347 9.98 -9.62 3.33
CA THR A 347 9.05 -9.03 2.36
C THR A 347 9.55 -7.69 1.80
N ILE A 348 10.08 -6.80 2.65
CA ILE A 348 10.60 -5.50 2.19
C ILE A 348 11.90 -5.70 1.40
N ASN A 349 12.79 -6.59 1.87
CA ASN A 349 14.02 -6.92 1.16
C ASN A 349 13.75 -7.46 -0.25
N GLN A 350 12.71 -8.27 -0.44
CA GLN A 350 12.30 -8.72 -1.78
C GLN A 350 11.96 -7.53 -2.70
N HIS A 351 11.18 -6.56 -2.22
CA HIS A 351 10.85 -5.35 -2.98
C HIS A 351 12.08 -4.47 -3.25
N ILE A 352 13.00 -4.38 -2.29
CA ILE A 352 14.28 -3.69 -2.46
C ILE A 352 15.10 -4.37 -3.56
N CYS A 353 15.24 -5.70 -3.53
CA CYS A 353 15.98 -6.46 -4.54
C CYS A 353 15.39 -6.26 -5.94
N TRP A 354 14.07 -6.32 -6.10
CA TRP A 354 13.41 -6.05 -7.39
C TRP A 354 13.68 -4.64 -7.89
N PHE A 355 13.67 -3.66 -7.00
CA PHE A 355 13.97 -2.30 -7.38
C PHE A 355 15.45 -2.13 -7.76
N LEU A 356 16.39 -2.75 -7.01
CA LEU A 356 17.81 -2.78 -7.34
C LEU A 356 18.07 -3.40 -8.72
N VAL A 357 17.39 -4.49 -9.08
CA VAL A 357 17.49 -5.10 -10.41
C VAL A 357 17.00 -4.12 -11.50
N THR A 358 15.89 -3.42 -11.24
CA THR A 358 15.37 -2.39 -12.16
C THR A 358 16.36 -1.25 -12.37
N LEU A 359 17.05 -0.87 -11.30
CA LEU A 359 18.08 0.16 -11.27
C LEU A 359 19.36 -0.30 -11.99
N ALA A 360 19.78 -1.56 -11.83
CA ALA A 360 20.99 -2.13 -12.43
C ALA A 360 21.02 -2.11 -13.97
N GLY A 361 19.88 -1.88 -14.63
CA GLY A 361 19.83 -1.57 -16.06
C GLY A 361 20.45 -0.23 -16.45
N ASN A 362 20.98 0.55 -15.49
CA ASN A 362 21.68 1.81 -15.70
C ASN A 362 23.11 1.78 -15.11
N ASN A 363 24.11 2.04 -15.95
CA ASN A 363 25.52 2.18 -15.54
C ASN A 363 25.75 3.36 -14.58
N ASP A 364 24.89 4.40 -14.60
CA ASP A 364 25.02 5.59 -13.74
C ASP A 364 25.02 5.22 -12.25
N ILE A 365 24.33 4.15 -11.87
CA ILE A 365 24.22 3.71 -10.48
C ILE A 365 25.52 3.09 -10.01
N ALA A 366 26.14 2.26 -10.85
CA ALA A 366 27.47 1.72 -10.56
C ALA A 366 28.48 2.85 -10.40
N ILE A 367 28.46 3.85 -11.29
CA ILE A 367 29.32 5.03 -11.20
C ILE A 367 29.05 5.84 -9.92
N TYR A 368 27.78 6.01 -9.55
CA TYR A 368 27.40 6.72 -8.31
C TYR A 368 27.94 6.01 -7.07
N LEU A 369 27.79 4.68 -7.00
CA LEU A 369 28.27 3.88 -5.88
C LEU A 369 29.80 3.89 -5.79
N ASP A 370 30.49 3.80 -6.93
CA ASP A 370 31.95 3.87 -6.99
C ASP A 370 32.49 5.24 -6.53
N LYS A 371 31.87 6.34 -6.96
CA LYS A 371 32.24 7.68 -6.47
C LYS A 371 32.05 7.81 -4.96
N ARG A 372 30.98 7.21 -4.42
CA ARG A 372 30.67 7.26 -2.99
C ARG A 372 31.67 6.47 -2.14
N SER A 373 32.14 5.33 -2.62
CA SER A 373 33.14 4.49 -1.92
C SER A 373 34.51 5.16 -1.83
N ILE A 374 34.86 6.01 -2.80
CA ILE A 374 36.11 6.79 -2.78
C ILE A 374 36.05 7.93 -1.75
N THR A 375 34.88 8.55 -1.58
CA THR A 375 34.72 9.74 -0.72
C THR A 375 34.53 9.46 0.77
N ASN A 376 34.30 8.21 1.19
CA ASN A 376 34.01 7.83 2.57
C ASN A 376 34.98 6.77 3.07
#